data_AF-B9XL33-F1
#
_entry.id   AF-B9XL33-F1
#
_cell.length_a   1.000
_cell.length_b   1.000
_cell.length_c   1.000
_cell.angle_alpha   90.00
_cell.angle_beta   90.00
_cell.angle_gamma   90.00
#
_symmetry.space_group_name_H-M   'P 1'
#
loop_
_entity.id
_entity.type
_entity.pdbx_description
1 polymer ?
#
loop_
_entity_poly.entity_id
_entity_poly.type
_entity_poly.pdbx_seq_one_letter_code
_entity_poly.pdbx_strand_id
1 'polypeptide(L)'
;MVMPFIVERSFANPTRRMLLTSLVLCSGLFCGCVQVLRPYNQASQQKFRVKSAMPLHYTISVANESEYRVAADGRVIVDVPQLQRGCDTYLFDIVKISDGSPYNLRVIQLKSNNHVVRKLSLNDVAKLPVDEKGYHLLTVE
;
A
#
# COMPACT_ATOMS: atom_id res chain seq x y z
N MET A 1 -42.38 -64.93 -25.94
CA MET A 1 -43.02 -63.61 -25.81
C MET A 1 -41.93 -62.62 -25.44
N VAL A 2 -41.42 -61.86 -26.41
CA VAL A 2 -40.24 -60.98 -26.26
C VAL A 2 -40.69 -59.56 -26.60
N MET A 3 -40.62 -58.64 -25.63
CA MET A 3 -40.89 -57.22 -25.87
C MET A 3 -39.61 -56.51 -26.31
N PRO A 4 -39.65 -55.65 -27.34
CA PRO A 4 -38.53 -54.78 -27.67
C PRO A 4 -38.54 -53.51 -26.79
N PHE A 5 -37.40 -53.24 -26.15
CA PHE A 5 -37.09 -51.96 -25.50
C PHE A 5 -36.78 -50.93 -26.59
N ILE A 6 -37.59 -49.88 -26.70
CA ILE A 6 -37.32 -48.72 -27.55
C ILE A 6 -36.33 -47.82 -26.81
N VAL A 7 -35.12 -47.69 -27.35
CA VAL A 7 -34.12 -46.71 -26.89
C VAL A 7 -34.38 -45.40 -27.63
N GLU A 8 -34.98 -44.42 -26.96
CA GLU A 8 -35.03 -43.03 -27.43
C GLU A 8 -33.61 -42.43 -27.42
N ARG A 9 -33.01 -42.29 -28.59
CA ARG A 9 -31.82 -41.45 -28.76
C ARG A 9 -32.26 -40.00 -28.84
N SER A 10 -32.11 -39.29 -27.73
CA SER A 10 -32.24 -37.83 -27.68
C SER A 10 -31.15 -37.19 -28.56
N PHE A 11 -31.57 -36.59 -29.68
CA PHE A 11 -30.69 -35.83 -30.57
C PHE A 11 -30.21 -34.56 -29.85
N ALA A 12 -29.00 -34.61 -29.30
CA ALA A 12 -28.33 -33.44 -28.75
C ALA A 12 -27.95 -32.48 -29.89
N ASN A 13 -28.62 -31.33 -29.92
CA ASN A 13 -28.47 -30.27 -30.92
C ASN A 13 -27.04 -29.64 -30.85
N PRO A 14 -26.18 -29.76 -31.88
CA PRO A 14 -24.76 -29.40 -31.81
C PRO A 14 -24.49 -27.89 -31.64
N THR A 15 -25.45 -27.05 -32.03
CA THR A 15 -25.36 -25.58 -31.95
C THR A 15 -25.39 -25.03 -30.51
N ARG A 16 -26.04 -25.72 -29.56
CA ARG A 16 -26.04 -25.31 -28.15
C ARG A 16 -24.71 -25.58 -27.44
N ARG A 17 -23.96 -26.59 -27.87
CA ARG A 17 -22.66 -26.95 -27.27
C ARG A 17 -21.54 -25.98 -27.64
N MET A 18 -21.58 -25.42 -28.85
CA MET A 18 -20.60 -24.40 -29.29
C MET A 18 -20.79 -23.04 -28.60
N LEU A 19 -22.04 -22.63 -28.34
CA LEU A 19 -22.33 -21.35 -27.68
C LEU A 19 -21.90 -21.33 -26.21
N LEU A 20 -22.09 -22.44 -25.49
CA LEU A 20 -21.67 -22.59 -24.09
C LEU A 20 -20.15 -22.67 -23.93
N THR A 21 -19.45 -23.32 -24.86
CA THR A 21 -17.98 -23.41 -24.82
C THR A 21 -17.32 -22.07 -25.13
N SER A 22 -17.88 -21.28 -26.06
CA SER A 22 -17.38 -19.92 -26.34
C SER A 22 -17.54 -18.97 -25.15
N LEU A 23 -18.64 -19.09 -24.38
CA LEU A 23 -18.92 -18.18 -23.26
C LEU A 23 -18.02 -18.47 -22.04
N VAL A 24 -17.70 -19.74 -21.79
CA VAL A 24 -16.77 -20.18 -20.73
C VAL A 24 -15.32 -19.82 -21.06
N LEU A 25 -14.94 -19.85 -22.34
CA LEU A 25 -13.59 -19.46 -22.77
C LEU A 25 -13.37 -17.94 -22.66
N CYS A 26 -14.41 -17.13 -22.92
CA CYS A 26 -14.35 -15.66 -22.76
C CYS A 26 -14.27 -15.24 -21.29
N SER A 27 -15.01 -15.88 -20.38
CA SER A 27 -15.01 -15.49 -18.95
C SER A 27 -13.70 -15.81 -18.21
N GLY A 28 -12.89 -16.75 -18.72
CA GLY A 28 -11.55 -17.00 -18.18
C GLY A 28 -10.53 -15.89 -18.49
N LEU A 29 -10.72 -15.14 -19.58
CA LEU A 29 -9.81 -14.05 -19.99
C LEU A 29 -10.04 -12.75 -19.22
N PHE A 30 -11.25 -12.55 -18.66
CA PHE A 30 -11.63 -11.33 -17.94
C PHE A 30 -11.62 -11.51 -16.41
N CYS A 31 -10.71 -12.33 -15.86
CA CYS A 31 -10.57 -12.53 -14.41
C CYS A 31 -9.11 -12.54 -13.95
N GLY A 32 -8.24 -11.76 -14.60
CA GLY A 32 -6.82 -11.65 -14.23
C GLY A 32 -6.56 -10.50 -13.26
N CYS A 33 -6.03 -10.80 -12.07
CA CYS A 33 -5.31 -9.85 -11.23
C CYS A 33 -3.81 -10.01 -11.50
N VAL A 34 -3.13 -8.93 -11.90
CA VAL A 34 -1.68 -8.91 -12.06
C VAL A 34 -1.06 -8.22 -10.85
N GLN A 35 -0.05 -8.84 -10.24
CA GLN A 35 0.71 -8.25 -9.14
C GLN A 35 2.10 -7.85 -9.64
N VAL A 36 2.47 -6.59 -9.44
CA VAL A 36 3.77 -6.05 -9.84
C VAL A 36 4.53 -5.62 -8.61
N LEU A 37 5.69 -6.23 -8.39
CA LEU A 37 6.54 -5.93 -7.25
C LEU A 37 7.22 -4.55 -7.43
N ARG A 38 7.09 -3.68 -6.44
CA ARG A 38 7.68 -2.34 -6.50
C ARG A 38 9.17 -2.36 -6.13
N PRO A 39 9.96 -1.41 -6.66
CA PRO A 39 11.30 -1.17 -6.15
C PRO A 39 11.23 -0.70 -4.69
N TYR A 40 12.31 -0.92 -3.97
CA TYR A 40 12.50 -0.36 -2.64
C TYR A 40 12.60 1.18 -2.69
N ASN A 41 12.30 1.86 -1.57
CA ASN A 41 12.71 3.26 -1.44
C ASN A 41 14.24 3.34 -1.27
N GLN A 42 14.78 4.50 -1.61
CA GLN A 42 16.14 4.84 -1.22
C GLN A 42 16.16 5.20 0.27
N ALA A 43 17.20 4.74 0.99
CA ALA A 43 17.48 5.23 2.33
C ALA A 43 17.75 6.74 2.26
N SER A 44 17.22 7.50 3.22
CA SER A 44 17.30 8.97 3.17
C SER A 44 17.27 9.58 4.55
N GLN A 45 17.78 10.81 4.68
CA GLN A 45 17.65 11.62 5.89
C GLN A 45 16.46 12.57 5.79
N GLN A 46 15.67 12.63 6.86
CA GLN A 46 14.51 13.51 6.96
C GLN A 46 14.69 14.48 8.12
N LYS A 47 14.39 15.76 7.88
CA LYS A 47 14.53 16.84 8.85
C LYS A 47 13.16 17.26 9.34
N PHE A 48 12.91 17.19 10.64
CA PHE A 48 11.64 17.57 11.26
C PHE A 48 11.78 18.68 12.28
N ARG A 49 10.81 19.60 12.28
CA ARG A 49 10.66 20.61 13.31
C ARG A 49 9.28 20.48 13.94
N VAL A 50 9.25 19.99 15.17
CA VAL A 50 8.04 19.83 15.98
C VAL A 50 7.65 21.18 16.57
N LYS A 51 6.50 21.69 16.17
CA LYS A 51 5.87 22.89 16.72
C LYS A 51 4.94 22.47 17.84
N SER A 52 5.44 22.59 19.07
CA SER A 52 4.70 22.36 20.32
C SER A 52 5.27 23.26 21.41
N ALA A 53 4.50 23.52 22.47
CA ALA A 53 4.98 24.23 23.66
C ALA A 53 6.07 23.45 24.42
N MET A 54 6.05 22.10 24.33
CA MET A 54 6.99 21.23 25.03
C MET A 54 7.61 20.20 24.07
N PRO A 55 8.49 20.61 23.15
CA PRO A 55 9.05 19.71 22.13
C PRO A 55 9.85 18.54 22.70
N LEU A 56 10.47 18.70 23.87
CA LEU A 56 11.24 17.67 24.56
C LEU A 56 10.42 16.44 24.99
N HIS A 57 9.10 16.57 25.07
CA HIS A 57 8.21 15.45 25.42
C HIS A 57 7.95 14.50 24.24
N TYR A 58 8.44 14.86 23.06
CA TYR A 58 8.22 14.09 21.84
C TYR A 58 9.45 13.28 21.44
N THR A 59 9.18 12.09 20.89
CA THR A 59 10.16 11.27 20.19
C THR A 59 9.64 10.93 18.80
N ILE A 60 10.54 10.77 17.84
CA ILE A 60 10.20 10.26 16.52
C ILE A 60 10.73 8.84 16.41
N SER A 61 9.87 7.86 16.15
CA SER A 61 10.30 6.51 15.82
C SER A 61 10.14 6.21 14.34
N VAL A 62 11.15 5.59 13.73
CA VAL A 62 11.15 5.22 12.32
C VAL A 62 11.14 3.70 12.20
N ALA A 63 10.19 3.17 11.43
CA ALA A 63 9.99 1.73 11.18
C ALA A 63 9.84 0.86 12.44
N ASN A 64 9.54 1.46 13.59
CA ASN A 64 9.56 0.83 14.93
C ASN A 64 10.93 0.29 15.38
N GLU A 65 12.01 0.66 14.70
CA GLU A 65 13.37 0.16 14.99
C GLU A 65 14.24 1.23 15.65
N SER A 66 14.19 2.46 15.11
CA SER A 66 15.02 3.58 15.56
C SER A 66 14.16 4.65 16.23
N GLU A 67 14.62 5.20 17.35
CA GLU A 67 13.94 6.28 18.07
C GLU A 67 14.88 7.47 18.25
N TYR A 68 14.37 8.66 17.91
CA TYR A 68 15.09 9.92 17.89
C TYR A 68 14.43 10.90 18.84
N ARG A 69 15.23 11.47 19.76
CA ARG A 69 14.74 12.52 20.69
C ARG A 69 14.70 13.86 19.98
N VAL A 70 13.61 14.61 20.22
CA VAL A 70 13.47 15.97 19.71
C VAL A 70 14.28 16.92 20.59
N ALA A 71 15.07 17.81 19.97
CA ALA A 71 15.85 18.79 20.71
C ALA A 71 14.97 19.90 21.32
N ALA A 72 15.54 20.72 22.21
CA ALA A 72 14.82 21.81 22.88
C ALA A 72 14.28 22.86 21.90
N ASP A 73 14.91 23.03 20.74
CA ASP A 73 14.45 23.93 19.66
C ASP A 73 13.37 23.29 18.75
N GLY A 74 12.93 22.07 19.08
CA GLY A 74 11.95 21.31 18.32
C GLY A 74 12.52 20.60 17.10
N ARG A 75 13.84 20.69 16.83
CA ARG A 75 14.44 20.09 15.64
C ARG A 75 14.95 18.68 15.90
N VAL A 76 14.88 17.85 14.85
CA VAL A 76 15.45 16.51 14.82
C VAL A 76 15.75 16.11 13.38
N ILE A 77 16.82 15.33 13.20
CA ILE A 77 17.17 14.69 11.92
C ILE A 77 17.05 13.20 12.15
N VAL A 78 16.35 12.51 11.27
CA VAL A 78 16.13 11.06 11.37
C VAL A 78 16.59 10.37 10.09
N ASP A 79 17.14 9.17 10.25
CA ASP A 79 17.48 8.31 9.12
C ASP A 79 16.28 7.41 8.82
N VAL A 80 15.85 7.41 7.57
CA VAL A 80 14.83 6.51 7.05
C VAL A 80 15.54 5.38 6.31
N PRO A 81 15.46 4.14 6.83
CA PRO A 81 16.09 3.01 6.18
C PRO A 81 15.34 2.60 4.91
N GLN A 82 15.88 1.59 4.24
CA GLN A 82 15.18 0.91 3.17
C GLN A 82 13.98 0.16 3.75
N LEU A 83 12.77 0.54 3.35
CA LEU A 83 11.50 -0.01 3.81
C LEU A 83 11.11 -1.22 2.96
N GLN A 84 10.25 -2.08 3.51
CA GLN A 84 9.74 -3.22 2.77
C GLN A 84 8.97 -2.78 1.51
N ARG A 85 9.29 -3.39 0.38
CA ARG A 85 8.56 -3.19 -0.88
C ARG A 85 7.21 -3.89 -0.83
N GLY A 86 6.17 -3.26 -1.36
CA GLY A 86 4.87 -3.88 -1.61
C GLY A 86 4.66 -4.24 -3.08
N CYS A 87 3.46 -4.74 -3.39
CA CYS A 87 3.02 -5.04 -4.74
C CYS A 87 1.89 -4.10 -5.16
N ASP A 88 1.98 -3.59 -6.38
CA ASP A 88 0.83 -3.00 -7.05
C ASP A 88 -0.08 -4.12 -7.56
N THR A 89 -1.39 -3.93 -7.48
CA THR A 89 -2.36 -4.88 -8.05
C THR A 89 -3.11 -4.19 -9.17
N TYR A 90 -3.19 -4.86 -10.32
CA TYR A 90 -3.92 -4.41 -11.50
C TYR A 90 -5.04 -5.39 -11.83
N LEU A 91 -6.22 -4.86 -12.15
CA LEU A 91 -7.34 -5.62 -12.70
C LEU A 91 -7.25 -5.56 -14.23
N PHE A 92 -7.28 -6.72 -14.88
CA PHE A 92 -7.15 -6.88 -16.33
C PHE A 92 -5.87 -6.26 -16.90
N ASP A 93 -4.81 -6.20 -16.09
CA ASP A 93 -3.52 -5.57 -16.42
C ASP A 93 -3.58 -4.06 -16.74
N ILE A 94 -4.76 -3.44 -16.62
CA ILE A 94 -4.99 -2.06 -17.06
C ILE A 94 -5.32 -1.16 -15.87
N VAL A 95 -6.18 -1.61 -14.96
CA VAL A 95 -6.71 -0.77 -13.90
C VAL A 95 -5.96 -1.03 -12.60
N LYS A 96 -5.10 -0.11 -12.17
CA LYS A 96 -4.43 -0.19 -10.86
C LYS A 96 -5.46 -0.07 -9.74
N ILE A 97 -5.61 -1.11 -8.93
CA ILE A 97 -6.55 -1.17 -7.80
C ILE A 97 -5.86 -1.06 -6.44
N SER A 98 -4.55 -1.32 -6.36
CA SER A 98 -3.76 -1.21 -5.13
C SER A 98 -2.38 -0.63 -5.41
N ASP A 99 -1.90 0.27 -4.54
CA ASP A 99 -0.56 0.86 -4.59
C ASP A 99 0.31 0.32 -3.46
N GLY A 100 1.23 -0.57 -3.79
CA GLY A 100 2.18 -1.18 -2.86
C GLY A 100 3.44 -0.34 -2.64
N SER A 101 3.43 0.94 -3.00
CA SER A 101 4.60 1.81 -2.88
C SER A 101 5.11 1.89 -1.42
N PRO A 102 6.42 1.65 -1.18
CA PRO A 102 7.00 1.80 0.16
C PRO A 102 6.87 3.23 0.69
N TYR A 103 6.73 4.22 -0.18
CA TYR A 103 6.55 5.64 0.19
C TYR A 103 5.19 5.93 0.86
N ASN A 104 4.20 5.04 0.71
CA ASN A 104 2.88 5.15 1.37
C ASN A 104 2.85 4.50 2.75
N LEU A 105 3.90 3.76 3.13
CA LEU A 105 3.96 3.09 4.44
C LEU A 105 4.12 4.13 5.56
N ARG A 106 3.24 4.06 6.56
CA ARG A 106 3.22 4.97 7.71
C ARG A 106 4.26 4.56 8.76
N VAL A 107 5.53 4.71 8.42
CA VAL A 107 6.66 4.22 9.20
C VAL A 107 7.27 5.26 10.13
N ILE A 108 7.02 6.56 9.91
CA ILE A 108 7.50 7.63 10.78
C ILE A 108 6.39 7.93 11.79
N GLN A 109 6.67 7.76 13.08
CA GLN A 109 5.70 7.97 14.13
C GLN A 109 6.21 9.05 15.08
N LEU A 110 5.40 10.09 15.28
CA LEU A 110 5.60 11.05 16.34
C LEU A 110 4.92 10.50 17.60
N LYS A 111 5.69 10.34 18.68
CA LYS A 111 5.23 9.84 19.97
C LYS A 111 5.35 10.93 21.03
N SER A 112 4.44 10.92 22.00
CA SER A 112 4.50 11.68 23.24
C SER A 112 4.24 10.72 24.39
N ASN A 113 5.12 10.68 25.39
CA ASN A 113 4.99 9.76 26.54
C ASN A 113 4.70 8.30 26.12
N ASN A 114 5.40 7.80 25.09
CA ASN A 114 5.23 6.45 24.53
C ASN A 114 3.86 6.18 23.83
N HIS A 115 3.05 7.20 23.61
CA HIS A 115 1.83 7.12 22.81
C HIS A 115 2.04 7.73 21.43
N VAL A 116 1.57 7.04 20.39
CA VAL A 116 1.68 7.53 19.02
C VAL A 116 0.66 8.64 18.80
N VAL A 117 1.16 9.86 18.65
CA VAL A 117 0.35 11.06 18.38
C VAL A 117 0.04 11.17 16.90
N ARG A 118 1.00 10.86 16.04
CA ARG A 118 0.83 10.95 14.58
C ARG A 118 1.67 9.90 13.87
N LYS A 119 1.11 9.30 12.81
CA LYS A 119 1.84 8.42 11.88
C LYS A 119 1.94 9.10 10.52
N LEU A 120 3.10 9.05 9.91
CA LEU A 120 3.44 9.69 8.64
C LEU A 120 4.09 8.68 7.72
N SER A 121 3.70 8.74 6.45
CA SER A 121 4.42 8.12 5.34
C SER A 121 5.43 9.08 4.72
N LEU A 122 6.35 8.59 3.89
CA LEU A 122 7.28 9.48 3.17
C LEU A 122 6.54 10.44 2.23
N ASN A 123 5.43 9.99 1.65
CA ASN A 123 4.55 10.85 0.85
C ASN A 123 3.84 11.92 1.70
N ASP A 124 3.51 11.62 2.95
CA ASP A 124 2.96 12.64 3.85
C ASP A 124 4.03 13.68 4.22
N VAL A 125 5.27 13.24 4.46
CA VAL A 125 6.40 14.13 4.75
C VAL A 125 6.66 15.10 3.59
N ALA A 126 6.65 14.60 2.35
CA ALA A 126 6.83 15.43 1.15
C ALA A 126 5.76 16.54 1.00
N LYS A 127 4.60 16.39 1.64
CA LYS A 127 3.51 17.38 1.63
C LYS A 127 3.56 18.36 2.80
N LEU A 128 4.43 18.13 3.79
CA LEU A 128 4.55 19.03 4.93
C LEU A 128 5.23 20.34 4.51
N PRO A 129 4.77 21.49 5.05
CA PRO A 129 5.44 22.75 4.81
C PRO A 129 6.86 22.70 5.39
N VAL A 130 7.79 23.36 4.70
CA VAL A 130 9.22 23.36 5.03
C VAL A 130 9.62 24.74 5.55
N ASP A 131 10.44 24.80 6.59
CA ASP A 131 10.99 26.06 7.08
C ASP A 131 12.22 26.54 6.29
N GLU A 132 12.70 27.74 6.59
CA GLU A 132 13.86 28.35 5.91
C GLU A 132 15.13 27.49 5.96
N LYS A 133 15.23 26.54 6.91
CA LYS A 133 16.37 25.65 7.08
C LYS A 133 16.15 24.26 6.48
N GLY A 134 15.06 24.05 5.77
CA GLY A 134 14.73 22.78 5.15
C GLY A 134 14.10 21.75 6.09
N TYR A 135 13.55 22.15 7.23
CA TYR A 135 12.86 21.23 8.16
C TYR A 135 11.37 21.16 7.85
N HIS A 136 10.84 19.95 7.71
CA HIS A 136 9.41 19.70 7.62
C HIS A 136 8.72 20.01 8.95
N LEU A 137 7.70 20.85 8.90
CA LEU A 137 7.00 21.32 10.08
C LEU A 137 5.94 20.30 10.54
N LEU A 138 6.05 19.88 11.80
CA LEU A 138 5.09 19.01 12.48
C LEU A 138 4.37 19.81 13.55
N THR A 139 3.17 20.30 13.24
CA THR A 139 2.30 20.92 14.25
C THR A 139 1.59 19.82 15.04
N VAL A 140 1.64 19.96 16.37
CA VAL A 140 0.91 19.11 17.31
C VAL A 140 -0.04 20.02 18.08
N GLU A 141 -1.32 19.69 18.06
CA GLU A 141 -2.36 20.37 18.85
C GLU A 141 -2.36 19.88 20.30
#